data_AF-A0A3M6A4G9-F1
#
_entry.id   AF-A0A3M6A4G9-F1
#
_cell.length_a   1.000
_cell.length_b   1.000
_cell.length_c   1.000
_cell.angle_alpha   90.00
_cell.angle_beta   90.00
_cell.angle_gamma   90.00
#
_symmetry.space_group_name_H-M   'P 1'
#
loop_
_entity.id
_entity.type
_entity.pdbx_description
1 polymer ?
#
loop_
_entity_poly.entity_id
_entity_poly.type
_entity_poly.pdbx_seq_one_letter_code
_entity_poly.pdbx_strand_id
1 'polypeptide(L)' 'DDSKVSAHTAIIPTAVKIDIAQLSDDERAVYMAIVKRYVAQFLPEKRYLSAEVRFGVSGHTFVARSTKV' A
#
# COMPACT_ATOMS: atom_id res chain seq x y z
N ASP A 1 -3.46 2.41 -17.30
CA ASP A 1 -2.17 2.53 -18.01
C ASP A 1 -2.00 1.25 -18.78
N ASP A 2 -2.47 1.28 -20.01
CA ASP A 2 -2.62 0.07 -20.82
C ASP A 2 -1.27 -0.38 -21.37
N SER A 3 -0.27 0.52 -21.37
CA SER A 3 1.12 0.21 -21.74
C SER A 3 1.81 -0.77 -20.78
N LYS A 4 1.26 -0.94 -19.57
CA LYS A 4 1.78 -1.85 -18.54
C LYS A 4 1.03 -3.18 -18.46
N VAL A 5 0.09 -3.42 -19.37
CA VAL A 5 -0.68 -4.67 -19.44
C VAL A 5 0.04 -5.63 -20.37
N SER A 6 0.31 -6.86 -19.90
CA SER A 6 0.87 -7.94 -20.71
C SER A 6 -0.26 -8.87 -21.18
N ALA A 7 0.01 -10.17 -21.36
CA ALA A 7 -1.04 -11.14 -21.67
C ALA A 7 -2.14 -11.22 -20.59
N HIS A 8 -1.85 -10.78 -19.37
CA HIS A 8 -2.77 -10.82 -18.24
C HIS A 8 -2.86 -9.47 -17.53
N THR A 9 -4.00 -9.23 -16.90
CA THR A 9 -4.25 -8.07 -16.03
C THR A 9 -3.91 -8.41 -14.57
N ALA A 10 -3.95 -7.40 -13.69
CA ALA A 10 -3.78 -7.62 -12.26
C ALA A 10 -4.91 -8.47 -11.67
N ILE A 11 -4.60 -9.26 -10.64
CA ILE A 11 -5.59 -10.02 -9.89
C ILE A 11 -6.43 -9.03 -9.06
N ILE A 12 -7.73 -8.99 -9.33
CA ILE A 12 -8.70 -8.13 -8.65
C ILE A 12 -9.94 -8.94 -8.23
N PRO A 13 -10.73 -8.46 -7.26
CA PRO A 13 -12.03 -9.07 -6.97
C PRO A 13 -12.91 -9.01 -8.22
N THR A 14 -13.68 -10.08 -8.46
CA THR A 14 -14.68 -10.11 -9.52
C THR A 14 -15.99 -9.51 -9.02
N ALA A 15 -16.89 -9.12 -9.95
CA ALA A 15 -18.23 -8.64 -9.60
C ALA A 15 -19.17 -9.76 -9.12
N VAL A 16 -18.72 -11.01 -9.14
CA VAL A 16 -19.51 -12.16 -8.70
C VAL A 16 -19.60 -12.14 -7.18
N LYS A 17 -20.83 -12.13 -6.65
CA LYS A 17 -21.05 -12.26 -5.23
C LYS A 17 -20.69 -13.68 -4.79
N ILE A 18 -19.77 -13.78 -3.84
CA ILE A 18 -19.43 -15.04 -3.18
C ILE A 18 -19.86 -14.99 -1.72
N ASP A 19 -20.18 -16.14 -1.15
CA ASP A 19 -20.35 -16.27 0.29
C ASP A 19 -18.97 -16.45 0.95
N ILE A 20 -18.46 -15.39 1.58
CA ILE A 20 -17.14 -15.37 2.21
C ILE A 20 -17.07 -16.37 3.38
N ALA A 21 -18.20 -16.74 3.98
CA ALA A 21 -18.26 -17.70 5.08
C ALA A 21 -17.96 -19.14 4.63
N GLN A 22 -18.07 -19.44 3.34
CA GLN A 22 -17.76 -20.75 2.75
C GLN A 22 -16.25 -20.92 2.48
N LEU A 23 -15.46 -19.85 2.54
CA LEU A 23 -14.02 -19.91 2.32
C LEU A 23 -13.31 -20.51 3.53
N SER A 24 -12.33 -21.37 3.26
CA SER A 24 -11.33 -21.74 4.27
C SER A 24 -10.60 -20.49 4.79
N ASP A 25 -9.92 -20.63 5.93
CA ASP A 25 -9.20 -19.51 6.54
C ASP A 25 -8.10 -18.96 5.60
N ASP A 26 -7.41 -19.83 4.87
CA ASP A 26 -6.37 -19.45 3.92
C ASP A 26 -6.95 -18.74 2.69
N GLU A 27 -8.02 -19.28 2.11
CA GLU A 27 -8.70 -18.65 0.97
C GLU A 27 -9.25 -17.27 1.36
N ARG A 28 -9.84 -17.16 2.55
CA ARG A 28 -10.35 -15.89 3.07
C ARG A 28 -9.21 -14.89 3.29
N ALA A 29 -8.06 -15.33 3.81
CA ALA A 29 -6.89 -14.47 3.98
C ALA A 29 -6.37 -13.91 2.66
N VAL A 30 -6.22 -14.78 1.65
CA VAL A 30 -5.78 -14.38 0.29
C VAL A 30 -6.80 -13.47 -0.38
N TYR A 31 -8.08 -13.84 -0.35
CA TYR A 31 -9.18 -13.04 -0.92
C TYR A 31 -9.21 -11.64 -0.31
N MET A 32 -9.12 -11.54 1.03
CA MET A 32 -9.13 -10.25 1.71
C MET A 32 -7.87 -9.42 1.43
N ALA A 33 -6.70 -10.03 1.22
CA ALA A 33 -5.50 -9.31 0.79
C ALA A 33 -5.70 -8.68 -0.59
N ILE A 34 -6.29 -9.43 -1.54
CA ILE A 34 -6.62 -8.95 -2.88
C ILE A 34 -7.64 -7.79 -2.80
N VAL A 35 -8.72 -7.95 -2.03
CA VAL A 35 -9.75 -6.90 -1.85
C VAL A 35 -9.15 -5.63 -1.28
N LYS A 36 -8.38 -5.73 -0.18
CA LYS A 36 -7.73 -4.57 0.46
C LYS A 36 -6.81 -3.84 -0.51
N ARG A 37 -6.01 -4.59 -1.30
CA ARG A 37 -5.11 -4.00 -2.31
C ARG A 37 -5.88 -3.32 -3.43
N TYR A 38 -6.98 -3.91 -3.89
CA TYR A 38 -7.81 -3.32 -4.94
C TYR A 38 -8.44 -2.00 -4.48
N VAL A 39 -9.05 -1.99 -3.29
CA VAL A 39 -9.70 -0.80 -2.71
C VAL A 39 -8.68 0.32 -2.46
N ALA A 40 -7.46 -0.02 -2.02
CA ALA A 40 -6.42 0.99 -1.75
C ALA A 40 -6.06 1.85 -2.98
N GLN A 41 -6.30 1.39 -4.21
CA GLN A 41 -6.07 2.17 -5.43
C GLN A 41 -6.99 3.39 -5.56
N PHE A 42 -8.12 3.40 -4.84
CA PHE A 42 -9.11 4.47 -4.85
C PHE A 42 -9.05 5.35 -3.60
N LEU A 43 -8.16 5.02 -2.65
CA LEU A 43 -7.93 5.84 -1.47
C LEU A 43 -6.99 7.01 -1.80
N PRO A 44 -7.11 8.15 -1.10
CA PRO A 44 -6.15 9.23 -1.24
C PRO A 44 -4.76 8.76 -0.78
N GLU A 45 -3.73 9.42 -1.29
CA GLU A 45 -2.36 9.17 -0.87
C GLU A 45 -2.22 9.36 0.65
N LYS A 46 -1.54 8.40 1.28
CA LYS A 46 -1.22 8.49 2.70
C LYS A 46 -0.26 9.65 2.93
N ARG A 47 -0.65 10.58 3.82
CA ARG A 47 0.18 11.72 4.21
C ARG A 47 0.97 11.41 5.47
N TYR A 48 2.14 12.02 5.57
CA TYR A 48 3.04 11.91 6.71
C TYR A 48 3.49 13.30 7.15
N LEU A 49 3.73 13.46 8.45
CA LEU A 49 4.42 14.62 8.98
C LEU A 49 5.89 14.26 9.15
N SER A 50 6.73 14.72 8.22
CA SER A 50 8.18 14.50 8.25
C SER A 50 8.90 15.76 8.70
N ALA A 51 9.90 15.60 9.56
CA ALA A 51 10.80 16.65 10.01
C ALA A 51 12.24 16.21 9.78
N GLU A 52 13.05 17.09 9.18
CA GLU A 52 14.50 16.93 9.05
C GLU A 52 15.19 18.15 9.63
N VAL A 53 16.21 17.92 10.47
CA VAL A 53 17.05 18.97 11.04
C VAL A 53 18.49 18.70 10.65
N ARG A 54 19.18 19.74 10.14
CA ARG A 54 20.61 19.69 9.83
C ARG A 54 21.36 20.63 10.76
N PHE A 55 22.43 20.15 11.37
CA PHE A 55 23.26 20.97 12.26
C PHE A 55 24.74 20.78 11.96
N GLY A 56 25.47 21.89 11.95
CA GLY A 56 26.91 21.94 11.73
C GLY A 56 27.67 21.88 13.05
N VAL A 57 28.66 21.01 13.16
CA VAL A 57 29.56 20.93 14.32
C VAL A 57 30.98 20.75 13.81
N SER A 58 31.87 21.70 14.12
CA SER A 58 33.29 21.66 13.74
C SER A 58 33.55 21.34 12.25
N GLY A 59 32.76 21.92 11.34
CA GLY A 59 32.88 21.70 9.89
C GLY A 59 32.16 20.44 9.37
N HIS A 60 31.59 19.62 10.24
CA HIS A 60 30.79 18.45 9.87
C HIS A 60 29.30 18.75 9.89
N THR A 61 28.53 18.16 8.98
CA THR A 61 27.06 18.26 8.96
C THR A 61 26.44 16.99 9.50
N PHE A 62 25.56 17.14 10.49
CA PHE A 62 24.76 16.08 11.08
C PHE A 62 23.30 16.25 10.64
N VAL A 63 22.57 15.14 10.51
CA VAL A 63 21.17 15.14 10.09
C VAL A 63 20.33 14.28 11.04
N ALA A 64 19.27 14.85 11.59
CA ALA A 64 18.24 14.14 12.34
C ALA A 64 16.93 14.12 11.54
N ARG A 65 16.25 12.98 11.48
CA ARG A 65 14.98 12.81 10.77
C ARG A 65 13.94 12.19 11.70
N SER A 66 12.70 12.64 11.58
CA SER A 66 11.55 12.07 12.27
C SER A 66 10.34 12.07 11.34
N THR A 67 9.54 11.00 11.40
CA THR A 67 8.30 10.89 10.62
C THR A 67 7.18 10.44 11.54
N LYS A 68 6.16 11.28 11.69
CA LYS A 68 4.90 10.93 12.35
C LYS A 68 3.90 10.47 11.28
N VAL A 69 3.38 9.27 11.51
CA VAL A 69 2.30 8.65 10.73
C VAL A 69 0.95 9.22 11.14
#